data_AF-A0A9E2UU05-F1
#
_entry.id   AF-A0A9E2UU05-F1
#
_cell.length_a   1.000
_cell.length_b   1.000
_cell.length_c   1.000
_cell.angle_alpha   90.00
_cell.angle_beta   90.00
_cell.angle_gamma   90.00
#
_symmetry.space_group_name_H-M   'P 1'
#
loop_
_entity.id
_entity.type
_entity.pdbx_description
1 polymer ?
#
loop_
_entity_poly.entity_id
_entity_poly.type
_entity_poly.pdbx_seq_one_letter_code
_entity_poly.pdbx_strand_id
1 'polypeptide(L)'
;MKYPNVNIFAAWFFMPQTIFMGWVAAAGGMLLNVLGVATIEGDIPSRAVGALLLLAGVFTVWYMMRGLPPQGKQGGNGYAFGHRMTLVGNVLAACLFVFHFFALQISDYNTHLVLDKFTTMFGYLCMGFFAVGFSFIYQSSMPQEENS
;
A
#
# COMPACT_ATOMS: atom_id res chain seq x y z
N MET A 1 -13.77 6.37 -13.52
CA MET A 1 -13.66 6.09 -12.06
C MET A 1 -13.86 7.42 -11.33
N LYS A 2 -14.61 7.47 -10.22
CA LYS A 2 -15.04 8.75 -9.60
C LYS A 2 -13.92 9.50 -8.87
N TYR A 3 -12.92 8.80 -8.31
CA TYR A 3 -11.83 9.39 -7.52
C TYR A 3 -10.44 8.77 -7.84
N PRO A 4 -9.85 9.04 -9.02
CA PRO A 4 -8.57 8.43 -9.43
C PRO A 4 -7.39 8.82 -8.53
N ASN A 5 -7.35 10.07 -8.06
CA ASN A 5 -6.26 10.55 -7.19
C ASN A 5 -6.27 9.87 -5.82
N VAL A 6 -7.45 9.58 -5.26
CA VAL A 6 -7.58 8.85 -4.00
C VAL A 6 -7.13 7.39 -4.16
N ASN A 7 -7.43 6.78 -5.32
CA ASN A 7 -6.99 5.42 -5.62
C ASN A 7 -5.45 5.32 -5.69
N ILE A 8 -4.79 6.29 -6.32
CA ILE A 8 -3.32 6.34 -6.39
C ILE A 8 -2.72 6.68 -5.03
N PHE A 9 -3.32 7.61 -4.29
CA PHE A 9 -2.92 7.90 -2.92
C PHE A 9 -2.94 6.66 -2.03
N ALA A 10 -4.03 5.90 -2.06
CA ALA A 10 -4.14 4.65 -1.32
C ALA A 10 -3.06 3.64 -1.73
N ALA A 11 -2.73 3.55 -3.02
CA ALA A 11 -1.67 2.65 -3.48
C ALA A 11 -0.29 3.06 -2.94
N TRP A 12 0.01 4.36 -2.90
CA TRP A 12 1.25 4.86 -2.31
C TRP A 12 1.36 4.66 -0.81
N PHE A 13 0.22 4.58 -0.12
CA PHE A 13 0.18 4.18 1.29
C PHE A 13 0.35 2.66 1.44
N PHE A 14 -0.40 1.86 0.68
CA PHE A 14 -0.45 0.41 0.85
C PHE A 14 0.76 -0.34 0.30
N MET A 15 1.43 0.17 -0.74
CA MET A 15 2.64 -0.46 -1.29
C MET A 15 3.78 -0.53 -0.24
N PRO A 16 4.21 0.58 0.41
CA PRO A 16 5.23 0.49 1.44
C PRO A 16 4.76 -0.29 2.68
N GLN A 17 3.47 -0.23 3.04
CA GLN A 17 2.92 -1.09 4.10
C GLN A 17 3.09 -2.57 3.79
N THR A 18 2.94 -2.96 2.52
CA THR A 18 3.02 -4.35 2.09
C THR A 18 4.47 -4.83 1.96
N ILE A 19 5.38 -3.99 1.45
CA ILE A 19 6.78 -4.36 1.20
C ILE A 19 7.66 -4.20 2.44
N PHE A 20 7.48 -3.09 3.16
CA PHE A 20 8.38 -2.64 4.22
C PHE A 20 7.69 -2.65 5.59
N MET A 21 6.72 -3.56 5.80
CA MET A 21 5.90 -3.57 7.02
C MET A 21 6.74 -3.56 8.30
N GLY A 22 7.81 -4.36 8.37
CA GLY A 22 8.70 -4.40 9.52
C GLY A 22 9.40 -3.06 9.79
N TRP A 23 9.85 -2.38 8.74
CA TRP A 23 10.47 -1.05 8.84
C TRP A 23 9.48 0.02 9.28
N VAL A 24 8.25 -0.04 8.78
CA VAL A 24 7.17 0.87 9.19
C VAL A 24 6.87 0.68 10.68
N ALA A 25 6.73 -0.57 11.14
CA ALA A 25 6.51 -0.87 12.55
C ALA A 25 7.71 -0.44 13.42
N ALA A 26 8.94 -0.65 12.96
CA ALA A 26 10.14 -0.23 13.65
C ALA A 26 10.20 1.30 13.82
N ALA A 27 9.86 2.06 12.77
CA ALA A 27 9.79 3.52 12.86
C ALA A 27 8.75 3.99 13.88
N GLY A 28 7.59 3.34 13.94
CA GLY A 28 6.58 3.61 14.96
C GLY A 28 7.04 3.28 16.37
N GLY A 29 7.70 2.14 16.56
CA GLY A 29 8.29 1.73 17.83
C GLY A 29 9.41 2.68 18.30
N MET A 30 10.27 3.14 17.38
CA MET A 30 11.29 4.16 17.70
C MET A 30 10.66 5.45 18.22
N LEU A 31 9.61 5.95 17.57
CA LEU A 31 8.91 7.15 18.02
C LEU A 31 8.26 6.93 19.40
N LEU A 32 7.58 5.80 19.60
CA LEU A 32 6.95 5.47 20.88
C LEU A 32 7.99 5.35 22.01
N ASN A 33 9.14 4.73 21.76
CA ASN A 33 10.24 4.64 22.70
C ASN A 33 10.81 6.03 23.05
N VAL A 34 10.96 6.93 22.07
CA VAL A 34 11.39 8.34 22.33
C VAL A 34 10.38 9.08 23.20
N LEU A 35 9.08 8.75 23.07
CA LEU A 35 8.01 9.31 23.89
C LEU A 35 7.87 8.61 25.27
N GLY A 36 8.75 7.67 25.61
CA GLY A 36 8.76 6.98 26.90
C GLY A 36 7.76 5.84 27.01
N VAL A 37 7.15 5.40 25.90
CA VAL A 37 6.25 4.24 25.87
C VAL A 37 7.07 3.00 25.55
N ALA A 38 7.17 2.07 26.50
CA ALA A 38 7.84 0.80 26.28
C ALA A 38 7.03 -0.04 25.27
N THR A 39 7.59 -0.26 24.09
CA THR A 39 7.00 -1.13 23.07
C THR A 39 7.90 -2.32 22.79
N ILE A 40 7.28 -3.50 22.64
CA ILE A 40 7.97 -4.69 22.13
C ILE A 40 8.05 -4.58 20.60
N GLU A 41 9.11 -5.11 20.01
CA GLU A 41 9.28 -5.12 18.56
C GLU A 41 8.10 -5.83 17.88
N GLY A 42 7.50 -5.18 16.89
CA GLY A 42 6.37 -5.72 16.14
C GLY A 42 4.99 -5.63 16.82
N ASP A 43 4.90 -4.98 17.98
CA ASP A 43 3.66 -4.70 18.71
C ASP A 43 2.64 -3.87 17.90
N ILE A 44 1.35 -4.02 18.22
CA ILE A 44 0.22 -3.34 17.58
C ILE A 44 0.38 -1.81 17.65
N PRO A 45 0.62 -1.17 18.81
CA PRO A 45 1.02 0.23 18.93
C PRO A 45 2.10 0.67 17.94
N SER A 46 3.20 -0.08 17.82
CA SER A 46 4.30 0.24 16.90
C SER A 46 3.84 0.21 15.44
N ARG A 47 3.04 -0.79 15.05
CA ARG A 47 2.45 -0.88 13.70
C ARG A 47 1.48 0.27 13.41
N ALA A 48 0.63 0.61 14.38
CA ALA A 48 -0.34 1.69 14.25
C ALA A 48 0.34 3.05 14.07
N VAL A 49 1.31 3.37 14.93
CA VAL A 49 2.07 4.62 14.86
C VAL A 49 2.89 4.67 13.58
N GLY A 50 3.54 3.57 13.20
CA GLY A 50 4.25 3.46 11.93
C GLY A 50 3.34 3.76 10.73
N ALA A 51 2.13 3.21 10.73
CA ALA A 51 1.16 3.47 9.69
C ALA A 51 0.70 4.93 9.64
N LEU A 52 0.49 5.56 10.80
CA LEU A 52 0.18 6.99 10.86
C LEU A 52 1.33 7.87 10.33
N LEU A 53 2.58 7.52 10.66
CA LEU A 53 3.75 8.22 10.14
C LEU A 53 3.86 8.10 8.62
N LEU A 54 3.66 6.90 8.07
CA LEU A 54 3.65 6.70 6.63
C LEU A 54 2.51 7.49 5.97
N LEU A 55 1.31 7.45 6.54
CA LEU A 55 0.15 8.20 6.03
C LEU A 55 0.45 9.70 6.00
N ALA A 56 1.02 10.25 7.05
CA ALA A 56 1.43 11.65 7.11
C ALA A 56 2.50 11.97 6.06
N GLY A 57 3.47 11.08 5.84
CA GLY A 57 4.49 11.22 4.80
C GLY A 57 3.89 11.24 3.39
N VAL A 58 3.06 10.25 3.06
CA VAL A 58 2.38 10.16 1.75
C VAL A 58 1.46 11.37 1.54
N PHE A 59 0.74 11.81 2.57
CA PHE A 59 -0.07 13.03 2.54
C PHE A 59 0.75 14.29 2.28
N THR A 60 1.90 14.42 2.95
CA THR A 60 2.79 15.57 2.75
C THR A 60 3.29 15.63 1.30
N VAL A 61 3.77 14.50 0.76
CA VAL A 61 4.22 14.43 -0.64
C VAL A 61 3.06 14.72 -1.60
N TRP A 62 1.89 14.14 -1.36
CA TRP A 62 0.70 14.40 -2.17
C TRP A 62 0.29 15.88 -2.16
N TYR A 63 0.31 16.52 -0.99
CA TYR A 63 0.00 17.93 -0.82
C TYR A 63 1.01 18.82 -1.54
N MET A 64 2.32 18.54 -1.42
CA MET A 64 3.37 19.30 -2.08
C MET A 64 3.35 19.15 -3.60
N MET A 65 3.08 17.94 -4.12
CA MET A 65 3.06 17.65 -5.55
C MET A 65 1.69 17.89 -6.21
N ARG A 66 0.66 18.22 -5.41
CA ARG A 66 -0.76 18.32 -5.84
C ARG A 66 -1.28 17.06 -6.55
N GLY A 67 -0.73 15.90 -6.19
CA GLY A 67 -1.02 14.62 -6.83
C GLY A 67 0.19 13.71 -6.82
N LEU A 68 -0.05 12.39 -6.76
CA LEU A 68 1.02 11.38 -6.78
C LEU A 68 1.09 10.71 -8.17
N PRO A 69 2.30 10.39 -8.67
CA PRO A 69 2.46 9.66 -9.93
C PRO A 69 2.05 8.19 -9.77
N PRO A 70 1.69 7.46 -10.84
CA PRO A 70 1.53 7.93 -12.21
C PRO A 70 0.22 8.72 -12.42
N GLN A 71 0.27 9.74 -13.27
CA GLN A 71 -0.89 10.51 -13.73
C GLN A 71 -1.16 10.18 -15.20
N GLY A 72 -2.22 9.42 -15.47
CA GLY A 72 -2.63 9.04 -16.83
C GLY A 72 -3.60 10.04 -17.47
N LYS A 73 -3.67 10.06 -18.82
CA LYS A 73 -4.68 10.87 -19.53
C LYS A 73 -6.05 10.20 -19.41
N GLN A 74 -7.03 10.97 -18.96
CA GLN A 74 -8.42 10.50 -18.88
C GLN A 74 -8.97 10.31 -20.29
N GLY A 75 -9.41 9.09 -20.63
CA GLY A 75 -10.08 8.82 -21.91
C GLY A 75 -9.80 7.46 -22.55
N GLY A 76 -8.75 6.74 -22.13
CA GLY A 76 -8.40 5.43 -22.69
C GLY A 76 -8.88 4.22 -21.88
N ASN A 77 -9.10 3.09 -22.55
CA ASN A 77 -9.34 1.79 -21.91
C ASN A 77 -8.19 1.39 -20.97
N GLY A 78 -6.93 1.71 -21.34
CA GLY A 78 -5.76 1.47 -20.50
C GLY A 78 -5.79 2.24 -19.19
N TYR A 79 -6.23 3.51 -19.21
CA TYR A 79 -6.39 4.31 -18.00
C TYR A 79 -7.44 3.70 -17.05
N ALA A 80 -8.60 3.30 -17.60
CA ALA A 80 -9.66 2.68 -16.82
C ALA A 80 -9.25 1.32 -16.26
N PHE A 81 -8.60 0.49 -17.07
CA PHE A 81 -8.09 -0.82 -16.65
C PHE A 81 -7.01 -0.69 -15.58
N GLY A 82 -6.04 0.20 -15.77
CA GLY A 82 -4.96 0.42 -14.82
C GLY A 82 -5.50 0.84 -13.44
N HIS A 83 -6.44 1.78 -13.40
CA HIS A 83 -7.08 2.16 -12.14
C HIS A 83 -7.91 1.04 -11.51
N ARG A 84 -8.57 0.17 -12.29
CA ARG A 84 -9.26 -1.01 -11.74
C ARG A 84 -8.29 -1.99 -11.10
N MET A 85 -7.15 -2.26 -11.75
CA MET A 85 -6.11 -3.12 -11.20
C MET A 85 -5.49 -2.53 -9.93
N THR A 86 -5.20 -1.22 -9.92
CA THR A 86 -4.74 -0.53 -8.70
C THR A 86 -5.76 -0.61 -7.58
N LEU A 87 -7.06 -0.49 -7.88
CA LEU A 87 -8.12 -0.61 -6.87
C LEU A 87 -8.20 -2.02 -6.29
N VAL A 88 -8.08 -3.05 -7.14
CA VAL A 88 -8.00 -4.45 -6.67
C VAL A 88 -6.79 -4.62 -5.75
N GLY A 89 -5.62 -4.12 -6.14
CA GLY A 89 -4.43 -4.12 -5.28
C GLY A 89 -4.66 -3.42 -3.94
N ASN A 90 -5.32 -2.26 -3.94
CA ASN A 90 -5.65 -1.51 -2.72
C ASN A 90 -6.59 -2.29 -1.80
N VAL A 91 -7.63 -2.91 -2.35
CA VAL A 91 -8.60 -3.70 -1.57
C VAL A 91 -7.89 -4.90 -0.93
N LEU A 92 -7.07 -5.63 -1.70
CA LEU A 92 -6.32 -6.77 -1.19
C LEU A 92 -5.30 -6.34 -0.12
N ALA A 93 -4.56 -5.26 -0.38
CA ALA A 93 -3.59 -4.74 0.58
C ALA A 93 -4.26 -4.20 1.86
N ALA A 94 -5.46 -3.62 1.77
CA ALA A 94 -6.24 -3.23 2.94
C ALA A 94 -6.67 -4.45 3.77
N CYS A 95 -7.15 -5.52 3.12
CA CYS A 95 -7.47 -6.77 3.81
C CYS A 95 -6.22 -7.35 4.52
N LEU A 96 -5.08 -7.35 3.83
CA LEU A 96 -3.80 -7.80 4.38
C LEU A 96 -3.36 -6.93 5.56
N PHE A 97 -3.47 -5.61 5.44
CA PHE A 97 -3.14 -4.65 6.50
C PHE A 97 -3.98 -4.90 7.75
N VAL A 98 -5.31 -5.03 7.60
CA VAL A 98 -6.21 -5.34 8.71
C VAL A 98 -5.84 -6.68 9.34
N PHE A 99 -5.58 -7.72 8.54
CA PHE A 99 -5.19 -9.03 9.04
C PHE A 99 -3.95 -8.97 9.95
N HIS A 100 -2.95 -8.14 9.63
CA HIS A 100 -1.74 -8.00 10.45
C HIS A 100 -1.99 -7.41 11.85
N PHE A 101 -3.11 -6.72 12.09
CA PHE A 101 -3.49 -6.28 13.45
C PHE A 101 -4.08 -7.43 14.28
N PHE A 102 -4.72 -8.40 13.64
CA PHE A 102 -5.39 -9.52 14.32
C PHE A 102 -4.55 -10.80 14.35
N ALA A 103 -3.55 -10.93 13.47
CA ALA A 103 -2.70 -12.12 13.37
C ALA A 103 -2.03 -12.49 14.70
N LEU A 104 -1.65 -11.49 15.52
CA LEU A 104 -1.04 -11.70 16.84
C LEU A 104 -1.97 -12.38 17.86
N GLN A 105 -3.28 -12.43 17.61
CA GLN A 105 -4.25 -13.08 18.49
C GLN A 105 -4.40 -14.58 18.22
N ILE A 106 -3.79 -15.10 17.14
CA ILE A 106 -3.82 -16.51 16.81
C ILE A 106 -2.81 -17.21 17.73
N SER A 107 -3.22 -18.24 18.46
CA SER A 107 -2.34 -18.94 19.42
C SER A 107 -1.71 -20.21 18.86
N ASP A 108 -2.24 -20.75 17.76
CA ASP A 108 -1.79 -22.01 17.15
C ASP A 108 -0.61 -21.79 16.20
N TYR A 109 0.50 -22.49 16.46
CA TYR A 109 1.75 -22.36 15.71
C TYR A 109 1.62 -22.80 14.24
N ASN A 110 0.90 -23.90 13.97
CA ASN A 110 0.73 -24.40 12.61
C ASN A 110 -0.12 -23.43 11.77
N THR A 111 -1.17 -22.89 12.37
CA THR A 111 -2.02 -21.86 11.78
C THR A 111 -1.21 -20.60 11.48
N HIS A 112 -0.33 -20.17 12.38
CA HIS A 112 0.61 -19.07 12.13
C HIS A 112 1.51 -19.31 10.93
N LEU A 113 2.11 -20.49 10.81
CA LEU A 113 3.07 -20.80 9.74
C LEU A 113 2.40 -20.87 8.35
N VAL A 114 1.18 -21.40 8.28
CA VAL A 114 0.38 -21.40 7.05
C VAL A 114 -0.03 -19.97 6.69
N LEU A 115 -0.47 -19.19 7.67
CA LEU A 115 -0.88 -17.81 7.46
C LEU A 115 0.28 -16.91 7.03
N ASP A 116 1.49 -17.11 7.55
CA ASP A 116 2.68 -16.35 7.18
C ASP A 116 3.10 -16.55 5.70
N LYS A 117 3.03 -17.81 5.23
CA LYS A 117 3.25 -18.11 3.80
C LYS A 117 2.14 -17.52 2.94
N PHE A 118 0.90 -17.61 3.41
CA PHE A 118 -0.25 -17.04 2.70
C PHE A 118 -0.14 -15.52 2.60
N THR A 119 0.15 -14.80 3.69
CA THR A 119 0.33 -13.34 3.70
C THR A 119 1.47 -12.90 2.80
N THR A 120 2.58 -13.65 2.77
CA THR A 120 3.71 -13.36 1.87
C THR A 120 3.29 -13.45 0.40
N MET A 121 2.66 -14.56 -0.01
CA MET A 121 2.17 -14.73 -1.39
C MET A 121 1.11 -13.68 -1.73
N PHE A 122 0.22 -13.37 -0.79
CA PHE A 122 -0.83 -12.37 -0.95
C PHE A 122 -0.25 -10.96 -1.11
N GLY A 123 0.82 -10.63 -0.38
CA GLY A 123 1.57 -9.38 -0.55
C GLY A 123 2.16 -9.25 -1.95
N TYR A 124 2.81 -10.29 -2.47
CA TYR A 124 3.32 -10.30 -3.85
C TYR A 124 2.21 -10.14 -4.89
N LEU A 125 1.05 -10.76 -4.66
CA LEU A 125 -0.10 -10.59 -5.54
C LEU A 125 -0.58 -9.13 -5.56
N CYS A 126 -0.68 -8.48 -4.39
CA CYS A 126 -1.00 -7.04 -4.29
C CYS A 126 0.00 -6.20 -5.10
N MET A 127 1.29 -6.49 -4.96
CA MET A 127 2.34 -5.80 -5.72
C MET A 127 2.23 -6.03 -7.23
N GLY A 128 1.84 -7.22 -7.67
CA GLY A 128 1.55 -7.50 -9.08
C GLY A 128 0.40 -6.64 -9.61
N PHE A 129 -0.69 -6.51 -8.86
CA PHE A 129 -1.81 -5.63 -9.22
C PHE A 129 -1.39 -4.16 -9.28
N PHE A 130 -0.57 -3.70 -8.34
CA PHE A 130 -0.03 -2.33 -8.37
C PHE A 130 0.89 -2.10 -9.56
N ALA A 131 1.82 -3.02 -9.84
CA ALA A 131 2.74 -2.93 -10.98
C ALA A 131 1.97 -2.85 -12.30
N VAL A 132 1.03 -3.78 -12.54
CA VAL A 132 0.19 -3.76 -13.75
C VAL A 132 -0.63 -2.47 -13.81
N GLY A 133 -1.31 -2.11 -12.70
CA GLY A 133 -2.12 -0.90 -12.64
C GLY A 133 -1.34 0.36 -12.98
N PHE A 134 -0.17 0.53 -12.37
CA PHE A 134 0.71 1.68 -12.58
C PHE A 134 1.27 1.71 -14.00
N SER A 135 1.66 0.56 -14.57
CA SER A 135 2.13 0.49 -15.96
C SER A 135 1.07 0.96 -16.95
N PHE A 136 -0.18 0.51 -16.80
CA PHE A 136 -1.26 0.92 -17.71
C PHE A 136 -1.66 2.40 -17.54
N ILE A 137 -1.65 2.90 -16.30
CA ILE A 137 -1.88 4.34 -16.05
C ILE A 137 -0.74 5.17 -16.64
N TYR A 138 0.52 4.76 -16.45
CA TYR A 138 1.67 5.42 -17.02
C TYR A 138 1.64 5.41 -18.55
N GLN A 139 1.40 4.26 -19.17
CA GLN A 139 1.27 4.15 -20.63
C GLN A 139 0.17 5.02 -21.19
N SER A 140 -0.95 5.19 -20.48
CA SER A 140 -2.02 6.09 -20.91
C SER A 140 -1.61 7.57 -20.93
N SER A 141 -0.50 7.93 -20.30
CA SER A 141 0.04 9.31 -20.32
C SER A 141 0.93 9.59 -21.54
N MET A 142 1.50 8.55 -22.14
CA MET A 142 2.43 8.67 -23.25
C MET A 142 1.72 9.12 -24.55
N PRO A 143 2.42 9.79 -25.48
CA PRO A 143 1.90 10.04 -26.82
C PRO A 143 1.56 8.69 -27.47
N GLN A 144 0.33 8.53 -27.94
CA GLN A 144 -0.02 7.40 -28.78
C GLN A 144 0.49 7.72 -30.19
N GLU A 145 1.30 6.84 -30.77
CA GLU A 145 1.67 6.96 -32.18
C GLU A 145 0.37 6.89 -33.00
N GLU A 146 0.03 7.98 -33.69
CA GLU A 146 -0.98 7.94 -34.76
C GLU A 146 -0.39 7.04 -35.85
N ASN A 147 -0.93 5.82 -35.99
CA ASN A 147 -0.67 5.00 -37.16
C ASN A 147 -1.18 5.77 -38.38
N SER A 148 -0.25 6.37 -39.12
CA SER A 148 -0.43 6.89 -40.47
C SER A 148 -0.76 5.77 -41.46
#